data_AF-A0A963FVJ7-F1
#
_entry.id   AF-A0A963FVJ7-F1
#
_cell.length_a   1.000
_cell.length_b   1.000
_cell.length_c   1.000
_cell.angle_alpha   90.00
_cell.angle_beta   90.00
_cell.angle_gamma   90.00
#
_symmetry.space_group_name_H-M   'P 1'
#
loop_
_entity.id
_entity.type
_entity.pdbx_description
1 polymer ?
#
loop_
_entity_poly.entity_id
_entity_poly.type
_entity_poly.pdbx_seq_one_letter_code
_entity_poly.pdbx_strand_id
1 'polypeptide(L)'
;MIANYGYKDGSGEYYISIDTDKCTSCSAGRACLTACPKEMFEIITDDYDDEVAAVKQSFRRSLAFDCSDCKPAGGYTSLPCSTACTPGAIKHSW
;
A
#
# COMPACT_ATOMS: atom_id res chain seq x y z
N MET A 1 8.93 -3.90 11.18
CA MET A 1 7.97 -5.03 11.15
C MET A 1 7.28 -5.05 9.79
N ILE A 2 6.69 -6.17 9.34
CA ILE A 2 5.90 -6.20 8.09
C ILE A 2 4.41 -6.34 8.44
N ALA A 3 3.63 -5.34 8.09
CA ALA A 3 2.17 -5.37 8.18
C ALA A 3 1.57 -5.84 6.84
N ASN A 4 0.62 -6.77 6.88
CA ASN A 4 -0.04 -7.30 5.68
C ASN A 4 -1.52 -6.91 5.66
N TYR A 5 -1.94 -6.28 4.56
CA TYR A 5 -3.32 -5.84 4.36
C TYR A 5 -3.87 -6.50 3.11
N GLY A 6 -4.93 -7.30 3.25
CA GLY A 6 -5.49 -7.99 2.10
C GLY A 6 -6.37 -9.17 2.44
N TYR A 7 -6.60 -10.00 1.44
CA TYR A 7 -7.49 -11.14 1.50
C TYR A 7 -7.02 -12.28 0.61
N LYS A 8 -7.50 -13.47 0.93
CA LYS A 8 -7.41 -14.67 0.10
C LYS A 8 -8.82 -15.19 -0.13
N ASP A 9 -9.15 -15.52 -1.37
CA ASP A 9 -10.40 -16.17 -1.74
C ASP A 9 -10.18 -17.18 -2.88
N GLY A 10 -11.27 -17.64 -3.51
CA GLY A 10 -11.19 -18.60 -4.62
C GLY A 10 -10.56 -18.06 -5.90
N SER A 11 -10.36 -16.75 -6.01
CA SER A 11 -9.74 -16.08 -7.17
C SER A 11 -8.24 -15.85 -7.01
N GLY A 12 -7.71 -15.83 -5.78
CA GLY A 12 -6.28 -15.64 -5.52
C GLY A 12 -5.96 -15.10 -4.12
N GLU A 13 -4.71 -14.63 -3.98
CA GLU A 13 -4.18 -13.98 -2.78
C GLU A 13 -3.80 -12.54 -3.12
N TYR A 14 -4.48 -11.57 -2.50
CA TYR A 14 -4.34 -10.17 -2.83
C TYR A 14 -3.93 -9.40 -1.58
N TYR A 15 -2.67 -9.00 -1.50
CA TYR A 15 -2.08 -8.33 -0.34
C TYR A 15 -1.23 -7.13 -0.73
N ILE A 16 -1.30 -6.09 0.09
CA ILE A 16 -0.31 -5.02 0.17
C ILE A 16 0.43 -5.19 1.49
N SER A 17 1.74 -5.39 1.41
CA SER A 17 2.62 -5.48 2.56
C SER A 17 3.35 -4.14 2.75
N ILE A 18 3.41 -3.68 3.99
CA ILE A 18 4.13 -2.46 4.36
C ILE A 18 5.19 -2.82 5.40
N ASP A 19 6.46 -2.62 5.03
CA ASP A 19 7.59 -2.68 5.94
C ASP A 19 7.61 -1.40 6.79
N THR A 20 7.09 -1.48 8.02
CA THR A 20 6.94 -0.34 8.93
C THR A 20 8.28 0.26 9.34
N ASP A 21 9.34 -0.55 9.43
CA ASP A 21 10.68 -0.06 9.78
C ASP A 21 11.25 0.80 8.66
N LYS A 22 10.99 0.43 7.40
CA LYS A 22 11.33 1.31 6.26
C LYS A 22 10.39 2.51 6.18
N CYS A 23 9.11 2.32 6.52
CA CYS A 23 8.12 3.38 6.44
C CYS A 23 8.48 4.56 7.32
N THR A 24 8.98 4.35 8.54
CA THR A 24 9.39 5.44 9.46
C THR A 24 10.52 6.29 8.90
N SER A 25 11.36 5.76 8.01
CA SER A 25 12.43 6.52 7.31
C SER A 25 11.95 7.40 6.15
N CYS A 26 10.63 7.54 5.94
CA CYS A 26 10.08 8.27 4.80
C CYS A 26 10.38 9.78 4.85
N SER A 27 11.25 10.24 3.95
CA SER A 27 11.55 11.66 3.73
C SER A 27 10.64 12.32 2.66
N ALA A 28 9.83 11.53 1.95
CA ALA A 28 8.98 11.99 0.85
C ALA A 28 7.58 12.46 1.32
N GLY A 29 7.44 12.89 2.59
CA GLY A 29 6.18 13.45 3.10
C GLY A 29 4.97 12.53 2.95
N ARG A 30 5.17 11.21 3.05
CA ARG A 30 4.10 10.20 2.86
C ARG A 30 3.40 10.31 1.50
N ALA A 31 4.14 10.56 0.43
CA ALA A 31 3.61 10.70 -0.93
C ALA A 31 2.73 9.53 -1.42
N CYS A 32 2.82 8.35 -0.80
CA CYS A 32 1.90 7.23 -1.09
C CYS A 32 0.42 7.57 -0.82
N LEU A 33 0.12 8.51 0.08
CA LEU A 33 -1.25 8.95 0.40
C LEU A 33 -1.95 9.56 -0.81
N THR A 34 -1.23 10.36 -1.60
CA THR A 34 -1.78 11.08 -2.77
C THR A 34 -1.41 10.43 -4.10
N ALA A 35 -0.34 9.64 -4.15
CA ALA A 35 0.05 8.91 -5.36
C ALA A 35 -0.92 7.77 -5.70
N CYS A 36 -1.60 7.20 -4.70
CA CYS A 36 -2.66 6.23 -4.95
C CYS A 36 -3.93 6.97 -5.44
N PRO A 37 -4.42 6.75 -6.68
CA PRO A 37 -5.60 7.45 -7.19
C PRO A 37 -6.90 7.15 -6.42
N LYS A 38 -6.92 6.03 -5.68
CA LYS A 38 -8.03 5.61 -4.81
C LYS A 38 -7.87 6.12 -3.38
N GLU A 39 -6.77 6.81 -3.06
CA GLU A 39 -6.44 7.32 -1.72
C GLU A 39 -6.57 6.24 -0.63
N MET A 40 -6.08 5.03 -0.92
CA MET A 40 -6.29 3.84 -0.08
C MET A 40 -5.46 3.81 1.19
N PHE A 41 -4.46 4.68 1.30
CA PHE A 41 -3.54 4.71 2.42
C PHE A 41 -3.99 5.73 3.47
N GLU A 42 -3.69 5.44 4.72
CA GLU A 42 -3.83 6.32 5.88
C GLU A 42 -2.57 6.22 6.75
N ILE A 43 -2.34 7.22 7.62
CA ILE A 43 -1.29 7.14 8.64
C ILE A 43 -1.94 6.71 9.95
N ILE A 44 -1.36 5.71 10.58
CA ILE A 44 -1.74 5.24 11.91
C ILE A 44 -0.53 5.29 12.83
N THR A 45 -0.77 5.35 14.13
CA THR A 45 0.23 5.04 15.15
C THR A 45 0.20 3.53 15.38
N ASP A 46 1.35 2.86 15.26
CA ASP A 46 1.45 1.43 15.54
C ASP A 46 1.76 1.13 17.03
N ASP A 47 1.94 -0.15 17.37
CA ASP A 47 2.18 -0.59 18.75
C ASP A 47 3.53 -0.11 19.34
N TYR A 48 4.40 0.50 18.52
CA TYR A 48 5.69 1.08 18.91
C TYR A 48 5.66 2.62 18.95
N ASP A 49 4.46 3.21 18.92
CA ASP A 49 4.23 4.67 18.86
C ASP A 49 4.80 5.33 17.58
N ASP A 50 5.07 4.55 16.52
CA ASP A 50 5.56 5.05 15.24
C ASP A 50 4.42 5.43 14.30
N GLU A 51 4.55 6.56 13.60
CA GLU A 51 3.64 6.93 12.52
C GLU A 51 3.98 6.17 11.23
N VAL A 52 3.09 5.30 10.78
CA VAL A 52 3.31 4.42 9.62
C VAL A 52 2.09 4.39 8.69
N ALA A 53 2.35 4.13 7.41
CA ALA A 53 1.27 3.97 6.44
C ALA A 53 0.55 2.62 6.66
N ALA A 54 -0.78 2.63 6.53
CA ALA A 54 -1.63 1.46 6.52
C ALA A 54 -2.63 1.53 5.37
N VAL A 55 -3.17 0.39 4.95
CA VAL A 55 -4.30 0.37 4.00
C VAL A 55 -5.60 0.55 4.77
N LYS A 56 -6.42 1.51 4.36
CA LYS A 56 -7.76 1.77 4.91
C LYS A 56 -8.62 0.51 4.89
N GLN A 57 -9.34 0.27 5.98
CA GLN A 57 -10.13 -0.96 6.18
C GLN A 57 -11.10 -1.25 5.03
N SER A 58 -11.72 -0.20 4.46
CA SER A 58 -12.70 -0.29 3.37
C SER A 58 -12.16 -0.95 2.10
N PHE A 59 -10.84 -0.93 1.87
CA PHE A 59 -10.22 -1.46 0.65
C PHE A 59 -9.59 -2.84 0.82
N ARG A 60 -9.42 -3.33 2.06
CA ARG A 60 -8.65 -4.57 2.34
C ARG A 60 -9.27 -5.83 1.74
N ARG A 61 -10.51 -5.78 1.26
CA ARG A 61 -11.25 -6.91 0.65
C ARG A 61 -11.54 -6.76 -0.84
N SER A 62 -11.05 -5.69 -1.46
CA SER A 62 -11.35 -5.33 -2.86
C SER A 62 -10.10 -4.95 -3.65
N LEU A 63 -8.92 -5.17 -3.08
CA LEU A 63 -7.62 -4.81 -3.65
C LEU A 63 -7.42 -5.28 -5.11
N ALA A 64 -7.89 -6.47 -5.49
CA ALA A 64 -7.80 -6.95 -6.87
C ALA A 64 -8.47 -5.99 -7.87
N PHE A 65 -9.61 -5.43 -7.47
CA PHE A 65 -10.38 -4.47 -8.25
C PHE A 65 -9.81 -3.06 -8.09
N ASP A 66 -9.61 -2.58 -6.86
CA ASP A 66 -9.23 -1.18 -6.61
C ASP A 66 -7.86 -0.81 -7.17
N CYS A 67 -6.91 -1.76 -7.16
CA CYS A 67 -5.57 -1.55 -7.70
C CYS A 67 -5.44 -1.89 -9.19
N SER A 68 -6.50 -2.40 -9.85
CA SER A 68 -6.43 -2.81 -11.26
C SER A 68 -6.08 -1.64 -12.20
N ASP A 69 -6.62 -0.45 -11.92
CA ASP A 69 -6.35 0.79 -12.65
C ASP A 69 -4.88 1.26 -12.53
N CYS A 70 -4.14 0.76 -11.54
CA CYS A 70 -2.72 1.11 -11.31
C CYS A 70 -1.75 0.10 -11.95
N LYS A 71 -2.26 -0.96 -12.59
CA LYS A 71 -1.47 -1.99 -13.29
C LYS A 71 -1.33 -1.63 -14.78
N PRO A 72 -0.55 -2.39 -15.57
CA PRO A 72 -0.37 -2.11 -17.00
C PRO A 72 -1.67 -1.92 -17.80
N ALA A 73 -2.76 -2.59 -17.40
CA ALA A 73 -4.09 -2.41 -18.00
C ALA A 73 -4.63 -0.97 -17.88
N GLY A 74 -4.25 -0.23 -16.84
CA GLY A 74 -4.56 1.18 -16.64
C GLY A 74 -3.48 2.15 -17.15
N GLY A 75 -2.50 1.67 -17.91
CA GLY A 75 -1.46 2.50 -18.54
C GLY A 75 -0.22 2.78 -17.68
N TYR A 76 -0.09 2.12 -16.52
CA TYR A 76 1.06 2.29 -15.64
C TYR A 76 2.15 1.26 -15.90
N THR A 77 3.41 1.72 -16.01
CA THR A 77 4.59 0.86 -16.09
C THR A 77 5.06 0.38 -14.72
N SER A 78 4.71 1.13 -13.66
CA SER A 78 4.95 0.78 -12.26
C SER A 78 3.82 1.29 -11.37
N LEU A 79 3.59 0.64 -10.24
CA LEU A 79 2.55 1.04 -9.29
C LEU A 79 2.87 2.42 -8.70
N PRO A 80 1.97 3.43 -8.80
CA PRO A 80 2.21 4.79 -8.31
C PRO A 80 2.58 4.85 -6.84
N CYS A 81 1.87 4.10 -5.99
CA CYS A 81 2.13 4.04 -4.54
C CYS A 81 3.51 3.44 -4.22
N SER A 82 3.94 2.40 -4.93
CA SER A 82 5.28 1.82 -4.75
C SER A 82 6.36 2.77 -5.23
N THR A 83 6.17 3.47 -6.36
CA THR A 83 7.12 4.45 -6.88
C THR A 83 7.24 5.67 -5.95
N ALA A 84 6.12 6.14 -5.39
CA ALA A 84 6.11 7.26 -4.44
C ALA A 84 6.71 6.91 -3.08
N CYS A 85 6.74 5.62 -2.72
CA CYS A 85 7.36 5.14 -1.49
C CYS A 85 8.89 5.08 -1.63
N THR A 86 9.56 6.21 -1.47
CA THR A 86 11.04 6.29 -1.57
C THR A 86 11.81 5.33 -0.65
N PRO A 87 11.31 4.93 0.55
CA PRO A 87 11.97 3.90 1.35
C PRO A 87 11.80 2.46 0.82
N GLY A 88 10.94 2.26 -0.19
CA GLY A 88 10.64 0.93 -0.72
C GLY A 88 9.88 0.04 0.27
N ALA A 89 9.04 0.64 1.12
CA ALA A 89 8.28 -0.07 2.16
C ALA A 89 7.04 -0.81 1.60
N ILE A 90 6.43 -0.30 0.53
CA ILE A 90 5.17 -0.83 -0.01
C ILE A 90 5.45 -1.89 -1.08
N LYS A 91 4.94 -3.11 -0.85
CA LYS A 91 4.97 -4.21 -1.81
C LYS A 91 3.57 -4.75 -2.05
N HIS A 92 3.32 -5.21 -3.27
CA HIS A 92 2.08 -5.88 -3.62
C HIS A 92 2.34 -7.35 -3.95
N SER A 93 1.42 -8.22 -3.50
CA SER A 93 1.35 -9.64 -3.84
C SER A 93 -0.04 -9.90 -4.41
N TRP A 94 -0.12 -10.48 -5.60
CA TRP A 94 -1.35 -10.73 -6.35
C TRP A 94 -1.28 -12.08 -7.03
#